data_AF-A0A0F9GPK2-F1
#
_entry.id   AF-A0A0F9GPK2-F1
#
_cell.length_a   1.000
_cell.length_b   1.000
_cell.length_c   1.000
_cell.angle_alpha   90.00
_cell.angle_beta   90.00
_cell.angle_gamma   90.00
#
_symmetry.space_group_name_H-M   'P 1'
#
loop_
_entity.id
_entity.type
_entity.pdbx_description
1 polymer ?
#
loop_
_entity_poly.entity_id
_entity_poly.type
_entity_poly.pdbx_seq_one_letter_code
_entity_poly.pdbx_strand_id
1 'polypeptide(L)' 'MKGMEFLIPKKGLLVRDPKTMKFLPASGAMKMTIGPLGRYWRRRLKDGSVIVGKPIVKKMPDVPKARRINKED' A
#
# COMPACT_ATOMS: atom_id res chain seq x y z
N MET A 1 -9.99 -4.19 -16.18
CA MET A 1 -9.90 -3.01 -15.29
C MET A 1 -9.05 -3.39 -14.08
N LYS A 2 -8.10 -2.55 -13.65
CA LYS A 2 -7.27 -2.82 -12.46
C LYS A 2 -8.16 -2.90 -11.21
N GLY A 3 -8.14 -4.03 -10.50
CA GLY A 3 -8.96 -4.25 -9.31
C GLY A 3 -8.35 -3.78 -7.99
N MET A 4 -7.05 -3.49 -7.97
CA MET A 4 -6.34 -2.98 -6.81
C MET A 4 -5.79 -1.58 -7.05
N GLU A 5 -5.92 -0.74 -6.03
CA GLU A 5 -5.37 0.61 -6.00
C GLU A 5 -4.61 0.84 -4.69
N PHE A 6 -3.56 1.67 -4.73
CA PHE A 6 -2.86 2.10 -3.54
C PHE A 6 -3.58 3.30 -2.95
N LEU A 7 -4.22 3.13 -1.80
CA LEU A 7 -5.04 4.16 -1.17
C LEU A 7 -4.31 4.78 0.01
N ILE A 8 -4.27 6.11 0.07
CA ILE A 8 -3.68 6.89 1.16
C ILE A 8 -4.81 7.68 1.84
N PRO A 9 -4.98 7.59 3.16
CA PRO A 9 -5.97 8.42 3.86
C PRO A 9 -5.53 9.89 3.86
N LYS A 10 -6.51 10.80 3.84
CA LYS A 10 -6.23 12.23 3.99
C LYS A 10 -5.51 12.48 5.33
N LYS A 11 -4.58 13.43 5.35
CA LYS A 11 -3.79 13.75 6.57
C LYS A 11 -4.73 14.03 7.74
N GLY A 12 -4.47 13.36 8.87
CA GLY A 12 -5.28 13.48 10.09
C GLY A 12 -6.57 12.66 10.10
N LEU A 13 -6.91 11.95 9.01
CA LEU A 13 -8.10 11.12 8.93
C LEU A 13 -7.78 9.66 9.24
N LEU A 14 -8.56 9.07 10.15
CA LEU A 14 -8.51 7.64 10.45
C LEU A 14 -9.56 6.89 9.61
N VAL A 15 -9.10 6.24 8.55
CA VAL A 15 -9.98 5.44 7.68
C VAL A 15 -9.86 3.96 8.07
N ARG A 16 -10.96 3.36 8.54
CA ARG A 16 -10.99 1.92 8.85
C ARG A 16 -11.10 1.08 7.59
N ASP A 17 -10.33 0.00 7.50
CA ASP A 17 -10.45 -1.01 6.46
C ASP A 17 -11.59 -1.98 6.81
N PRO A 18 -12.62 -2.12 5.96
CA PRO A 18 -13.78 -2.97 6.24
C PRO A 18 -13.42 -4.47 6.27
N LYS A 19 -12.28 -4.88 5.68
CA LYS A 19 -11.84 -6.28 5.72
C LYS A 19 -11.17 -6.64 7.03
N THR A 20 -10.21 -5.80 7.45
CA THR A 20 -9.33 -6.10 8.59
C THR A 20 -9.78 -5.45 9.89
N MET A 21 -10.75 -4.53 9.82
CA MET A 21 -11.23 -3.68 10.91
C MET A 21 -10.15 -2.80 11.55
N LYS A 22 -8.95 -2.76 10.98
CA LYS A 22 -7.81 -1.92 11.38
C LYS A 22 -7.83 -0.60 10.61
N PHE A 23 -7.19 0.42 11.17
CA PHE A 23 -7.00 1.68 10.46
C PHE A 23 -6.01 1.52 9.31
N LEU A 24 -6.30 2.20 8.20
CA LEU A 24 -5.40 2.32 7.06
C LEU A 24 -4.17 3.13 7.50
N PRO A 25 -2.94 2.67 7.23
CA PRO A 25 -1.74 3.41 7.57
C PRO A 25 -1.74 4.80 6.92
N ALA A 26 -1.14 5.79 7.57
CA ALA A 26 -0.96 7.12 6.99
C ALA A 26 -0.13 7.09 5.70
N SER A 27 0.77 6.10 5.56
CA SER A 27 1.54 5.85 4.32
C SER A 27 0.70 5.23 3.20
N GLY A 28 -0.53 4.81 3.46
CA GLY A 28 -1.40 4.09 2.55
C GLY A 28 -1.13 2.59 2.45
N ALA A 29 -2.00 1.89 1.72
CA ALA A 29 -1.88 0.46 1.44
C ALA A 29 -2.63 0.08 0.16
N MET A 30 -2.25 -1.07 -0.42
CA MET A 30 -2.98 -1.68 -1.54
C MET A 30 -4.35 -2.18 -1.07
N LYS A 31 -5.42 -1.75 -1.73
CA LYS A 31 -6.80 -2.16 -1.46
C LYS A 31 -7.54 -2.50 -2.74
N MET A 32 -8.46 -3.45 -2.63
CA MET A 32 -9.32 -3.87 -3.73
C MET A 32 -10.48 -2.87 -3.87
N THR A 33 -10.60 -2.22 -5.02
CA THR A 33 -11.68 -1.25 -5.33
C THR A 33 -12.84 -1.88 -6.11
N ILE A 34 -12.67 -3.13 -6.55
CA ILE A 34 -13.71 -3.96 -7.17
C ILE A 34 -14.25 -4.99 -6.15
N GLY A 35 -15.48 -5.46 -6.36
CA GLY A 35 -16.11 -6.49 -5.54
C GLY A 35 -16.87 -5.95 -4.30
N PRO A 36 -17.27 -6.84 -3.38
CA PRO A 36 -18.14 -6.49 -2.24
C PRO A 36 -17.57 -5.36 -1.37
N LEU A 37 -16.27 -5.39 -1.11
CA LEU A 37 -15.55 -4.39 -0.31
C LEU A 37 -15.13 -3.16 -1.14
N GLY A 38 -15.15 -3.26 -2.47
CA GLY A 38 -14.77 -2.19 -3.37
C GLY A 38 -15.71 -0.99 -3.34
N ARG A 39 -17.01 -1.21 -3.06
CA ARG A 39 -17.99 -0.12 -2.92
C ARG A 39 -17.62 0.85 -1.80
N TYR A 40 -17.09 0.33 -0.69
CA TYR A 40 -16.62 1.15 0.42
C TYR A 40 -15.49 2.09 -0.01
N TRP A 41 -14.45 1.53 -0.64
CA TRP A 41 -13.29 2.31 -1.08
C TRP A 41 -13.64 3.33 -2.15
N ARG A 42 -14.51 2.98 -3.12
CA ARG A 42 -15.02 3.94 -4.11
C ARG A 42 -15.79 5.10 -3.47
N ARG A 43 -16.57 4.84 -2.41
CA ARG A 43 -17.23 5.92 -1.66
C ARG A 43 -16.21 6.84 -1.01
N ARG A 44 -15.19 6.28 -0.36
CA ARG A 44 -14.10 7.05 0.28
C ARG A 44 -13.24 7.84 -0.70
N LEU A 45 -13.09 7.35 -1.92
CA LEU A 45 -12.44 8.09 -3.00
C LEU A 45 -13.31 9.27 -3.44
N LYS A 46 -14.62 9.05 -3.59
CA LYS A 46 -15.57 10.09 -4.01
C LYS A 46 -15.75 11.20 -2.98
N ASP A 47 -15.73 10.87 -1.68
CA ASP A 47 -15.83 11.84 -0.59
C ASP A 47 -14.47 12.50 -0.23
N GLY A 48 -13.37 12.05 -0.84
CA GLY A 48 -12.03 12.61 -0.61
C GLY A 48 -11.39 12.20 0.72
N SER A 49 -11.98 11.24 1.45
CA SER A 49 -11.38 10.65 2.66
C SER A 49 -10.08 9.90 2.36
N VAL A 50 -9.98 9.30 1.18
CA VAL A 50 -8.78 8.62 0.67
C VAL A 50 -8.46 9.12 -0.73
N ILE A 51 -7.18 9.09 -1.09
CA ILE A 51 -6.67 9.42 -2.42
C ILE A 51 -5.91 8.23 -3.01
N VAL A 52 -5.87 8.14 -4.34
CA VAL A 52 -5.02 7.16 -5.03
C VAL A 52 -3.58 7.66 -5.00
N GLY A 53 -2.70 6.92 -4.35
CA GLY A 53 -1.27 7.20 -4.29
C GLY A 53 -0.45 6.29 -5.22
N LYS A 54 0.87 6.50 -5.19
CA LYS A 54 1.84 5.57 -5.80
C LYS A 54 2.54 4.80 -4.67
N PRO A 55 2.66 3.47 -4.75
CA PRO A 55 3.41 2.71 -3.76
C PRO A 55 4.87 3.16 -3.80
N ILE A 56 5.39 3.62 -2.67
CA ILE A 56 6.82 3.89 -2.52
C ILE A 56 7.48 2.53 -2.36
N VAL A 57 7.93 1.93 -3.47
CA VAL A 57 8.90 0.84 -3.41
C VAL A 57 10.15 1.43 -2.79
N LYS A 58 10.34 1.22 -1.48
CA LYS A 58 11.66 1.40 -0.87
C LYS A 58 12.59 0.50 -1.67
N LYS A 59 13.40 1.07 -2.56
CA LYS A 59 14.54 0.36 -3.14
C LYS A 59 15.32 -0.16 -1.95
N MET A 60 15.41 -1.49 -1.79
CA MET A 60 16.31 -2.06 -0.81
C MET A 60 17.70 -1.50 -1.14
N PRO A 61 18.50 -1.10 -0.13
CA PRO A 61 19.88 -0.74 -0.39
C PRO A 61 20.54 -1.94 -1.08
N ASP A 62 21.25 -1.69 -2.18
CA ASP A 62 22.00 -2.72 -2.90
C ASP A 62 22.84 -3.47 -1.88
N VAL A 63 22.46 -4.71 -1.58
CA VAL A 63 23.27 -5.59 -0.74
C VAL A 63 24.57 -5.77 -1.50
N PRO A 64 25.73 -5.35 -0.96
CA PRO A 64 26.99 -5.56 -1.65
C PRO A 64 27.15 -7.07 -1.86
N LYS A 65 27.26 -7.49 -3.13
CA LYS A 65 27.52 -8.87 -3.53
C LYS A 65 28.70 -9.37 -2.69
N ALA A 66 28.43 -10.32 -1.79
CA ALA A 66 29.46 -10.97 -1.01
C ALA A 66 30.56 -11.46 -1.96
N ARG A 67 31.77 -10.91 -1.84
CA ARG A 67 32.96 -11.41 -2.53
C ARG A 67 33.14 -12.86 -2.07
N ARG A 68 33.09 -13.82 -3.01
CA ARG A 68 33.49 -15.20 -2.74
C ARG A 68 34.97 -15.16 -2.35
N ILE A 69 35.28 -15.55 -1.12
CA ILE A 69 36.66 -15.79 -0.69
C ILE A 69 36.96 -17.22 -1.15
N ASN A 70 37.75 -17.37 -2.20
CA ASN A 70 38.31 -18.68 -2.54
C ASN A 70 39.35 -19.02 -1.47
N LYS A 71 39.13 -20.12 -0.75
CA LYS A 71 40.11 -20.70 0.16
C LYS A 71 40.94 -21.65 -0.69
N GLU A 72 42.19 -21.29 -0.97
CA GLU A 72 43.17 -22.21 -1.57
C GLU A 72 43.79 -23.06 -0.45
N ASP A 73 43.99 -24.34 -0.75
CA ASP A 73 44.54 -25.41 0.10
C ASP A 73 46.06 -25.27 0.32
#